data_AF-A0A2D8GLV9-F1
#
_entry.id   AF-A0A2D8GLV9-F1
#
_cell.length_a   1.000
_cell.length_b   1.000
_cell.length_c   1.000
_cell.angle_alpha   90.00
_cell.angle_beta   90.00
_cell.angle_gamma   90.00
#
_symmetry.space_group_name_H-M   'P 1'
#
loop_
_entity.id
_entity.type
_entity.pdbx_description
1 polymer ?
#
loop_
_entity_poly.entity_id
_entity_poly.type
_entity_poly.pdbx_seq_one_letter_code
_entity_poly.pdbx_strand_id
1 'polypeptide(L)'
;MRDSIDSKLVTQFSEWLLKYIPEFRYQTKEPRIAEIGGDAGFRRYYRVNSQPTRIGVISPPEKENNLEFVQIANLLRDNGVAVPKIFAVCFEKGFLLVEDFGDTTFFEALKTSNSDALYDQAEKSLFKMQQIYPSESSLVTYDLEKVLDELALFEAWFLKAKLGIPSSEIPSEILRECFQKLIDNFNEQPQTFVHRDYHSRN
;
A
#
# COMPACT_ATOMS: atom_id res chain seq x y z
N MET A 1 -7.99 -13.58 13.07
CA MET A 1 -8.40 -14.76 12.28
C MET A 1 -8.93 -14.21 10.97
N ARG A 2 -8.29 -14.46 9.81
CA ARG A 2 -8.75 -13.92 8.52
C ARG A 2 -10.02 -14.66 8.11
N ASP A 3 -11.08 -13.94 7.77
CA ASP A 3 -12.32 -14.55 7.30
C ASP A 3 -12.07 -15.41 6.05
N SER A 4 -12.69 -16.58 5.99
CA SER A 4 -12.69 -17.41 4.78
C SER A 4 -13.43 -16.67 3.67
N ILE A 5 -12.81 -16.53 2.50
CA ILE A 5 -13.50 -15.96 1.34
C ILE A 5 -14.58 -16.93 0.87
N ASP A 6 -15.75 -16.41 0.54
CA ASP A 6 -16.85 -17.14 -0.07
C ASP A 6 -16.37 -17.84 -1.37
N SER A 7 -16.59 -19.15 -1.45
CA SER A 7 -16.21 -19.96 -2.62
C SER A 7 -16.84 -19.44 -3.91
N LYS A 8 -18.04 -18.87 -3.85
CA LYS A 8 -18.70 -18.23 -5.00
C LYS A 8 -17.92 -17.01 -5.49
N LEU A 9 -17.37 -16.21 -4.59
CA LEU A 9 -16.57 -15.04 -4.95
C LEU A 9 -15.27 -15.48 -5.65
N VAL A 10 -14.62 -16.54 -5.16
CA VAL A 10 -13.41 -17.11 -5.78
C VAL A 10 -13.68 -17.62 -7.20
N THR A 11 -14.82 -18.29 -7.43
CA THR A 11 -15.22 -18.72 -8.77
C THR A 11 -15.43 -17.51 -9.70
N GLN A 12 -16.19 -16.51 -9.25
CA GLN A 12 -16.42 -15.30 -10.04
C GLN A 12 -15.14 -14.52 -10.34
N PHE A 13 -14.21 -14.48 -9.38
CA PHE A 13 -12.90 -13.87 -9.55
C PHE A 13 -12.08 -14.60 -10.60
N SER A 14 -12.05 -15.93 -10.56
CA SER A 14 -11.32 -16.75 -11.53
C SER A 14 -11.87 -16.57 -12.94
N GLU A 15 -13.19 -16.61 -13.11
CA GLU A 15 -13.86 -16.34 -14.40
C GLU A 15 -13.55 -14.94 -14.92
N TRP A 16 -13.59 -13.94 -14.03
CA TRP A 16 -13.25 -12.56 -14.36
C TRP A 16 -11.79 -12.44 -14.81
N LEU A 17 -10.83 -13.01 -14.09
CA LEU A 17 -9.42 -12.99 -14.47
C LEU A 17 -9.19 -13.57 -15.86
N LEU A 18 -9.77 -14.73 -16.16
CA LEU A 18 -9.59 -15.39 -17.46
C LEU A 18 -10.16 -14.57 -18.62
N LYS A 19 -11.17 -13.73 -18.38
CA LYS A 19 -11.71 -12.80 -19.38
C LYS A 19 -10.78 -11.61 -19.68
N TYR A 20 -9.95 -11.19 -18.73
CA TYR A 20 -9.03 -10.05 -18.88
C TYR A 20 -7.57 -10.44 -19.13
N ILE A 21 -7.26 -11.74 -19.07
CA ILE A 21 -5.97 -12.30 -19.49
C ILE A 21 -5.91 -12.81 -20.96
N PRO A 22 -6.96 -12.78 -21.83
CA PRO A 22 -6.94 -13.50 -23.10
C PRO A 22 -5.92 -12.95 -24.12
N GLU A 23 -5.43 -11.72 -23.93
CA GLU A 23 -4.34 -11.14 -24.74
C GLU A 23 -2.96 -11.72 -24.39
N PHE A 24 -2.81 -12.34 -23.22
CA PHE A 24 -1.56 -12.89 -22.72
C PHE A 24 -1.57 -14.42 -22.85
N ARG A 25 -0.51 -14.98 -23.45
CA ARG A 25 -0.37 -16.45 -23.55
C ARG A 25 -0.14 -17.04 -22.16
N TYR A 26 -0.63 -18.26 -21.92
CA TYR A 26 -0.30 -19.02 -20.72
C TYR A 26 1.03 -19.77 -20.89
N GLN A 27 1.77 -19.93 -19.79
CA GLN A 27 2.99 -20.75 -19.76
C GLN A 27 2.70 -22.24 -19.95
N THR A 28 1.51 -22.68 -19.55
CA THR A 28 1.03 -24.05 -19.69
C THR A 28 -0.21 -24.12 -20.57
N LYS A 29 -0.61 -25.33 -20.98
CA LYS A 29 -1.83 -25.55 -21.78
C LYS A 29 -3.11 -25.05 -21.10
N GLU A 30 -3.11 -25.00 -19.77
CA GLU A 30 -4.23 -24.55 -18.95
C GLU A 30 -3.82 -23.37 -18.05
N PRO A 31 -4.73 -22.44 -17.77
CA PRO A 31 -4.47 -21.36 -16.82
C PRO A 31 -4.33 -21.91 -15.39
N ARG A 32 -3.36 -21.40 -14.65
CA ARG A 32 -3.16 -21.68 -13.22
C ARG A 32 -3.19 -20.37 -12.44
N ILE A 33 -3.97 -20.36 -11.37
CA ILE A 33 -4.12 -19.26 -10.44
C ILE A 33 -3.70 -19.79 -9.06
N ALA A 34 -2.64 -19.23 -8.50
CA ALA A 34 -2.08 -19.65 -7.21
C ALA A 34 -2.13 -18.48 -6.23
N GLU A 35 -2.69 -18.68 -5.04
CA GLU A 35 -2.64 -17.68 -3.96
C GLU A 35 -1.18 -17.44 -3.58
N ILE A 36 -0.76 -16.18 -3.60
CA ILE A 36 0.52 -15.74 -3.04
C ILE A 36 0.22 -15.03 -1.73
N GLY A 37 1.07 -15.28 -0.72
CA GLY A 37 0.79 -14.91 0.68
C GLY A 37 0.21 -13.50 0.84
N GLY A 38 -0.78 -13.37 1.74
CA GLY A 38 -1.44 -12.09 1.98
C GLY A 38 -0.65 -11.18 2.93
N ASP A 39 -0.63 -9.90 2.61
CA ASP A 39 -0.18 -8.80 3.47
C ASP A 39 -1.07 -8.65 4.74
N ALA A 40 -0.70 -7.80 5.70
CA ALA A 40 -1.44 -7.54 6.93
C ALA A 40 -2.89 -7.03 6.72
N GLY A 41 -3.23 -6.60 5.50
CA GLY A 41 -4.58 -6.13 5.13
C GLY A 41 -5.60 -7.22 4.78
N PHE A 42 -6.73 -6.79 4.22
CA PHE A 42 -7.83 -7.68 3.81
C PHE A 42 -7.70 -8.22 2.38
N ARG A 43 -6.74 -7.68 1.62
CA ARG A 43 -6.47 -8.05 0.24
C ARG A 43 -5.91 -9.47 0.14
N ARG A 44 -6.29 -10.18 -0.92
CA ARG A 44 -5.72 -11.46 -1.29
C ARG A 44 -5.16 -11.40 -2.69
N TYR A 45 -3.98 -11.97 -2.86
CA TYR A 45 -3.20 -11.88 -4.08
C TYR A 45 -3.08 -13.27 -4.70
N TYR A 46 -3.24 -13.33 -6.02
CA TYR A 46 -3.20 -14.57 -6.77
C TYR A 46 -2.32 -14.38 -8.00
N ARG A 47 -1.24 -15.14 -8.11
CA ARG A 47 -0.40 -15.13 -9.30
C ARG A 47 -1.01 -16.01 -10.38
N VAL A 48 -1.13 -15.45 -11.58
CA VAL A 48 -1.57 -16.15 -12.77
C VAL A 48 -0.37 -16.45 -13.67
N ASN A 49 -0.29 -17.69 -14.16
CA ASN A 49 0.80 -18.18 -15.00
C ASN A 49 0.74 -17.70 -16.48
N SER A 50 0.29 -16.47 -16.71
CA SER A 50 0.38 -15.83 -18.01
C SER A 50 1.82 -15.46 -18.38
N GLN A 51 2.03 -15.01 -19.61
CA GLN A 51 3.28 -14.46 -20.10
C GLN A 51 3.08 -13.03 -20.62
N PRO A 52 3.63 -12.01 -19.93
CA PRO A 52 4.29 -12.10 -18.60
C PRO A 52 3.29 -12.49 -17.50
N THR A 53 3.77 -12.91 -16.32
CA THR A 53 2.90 -13.25 -15.18
C THR A 53 2.14 -12.02 -14.69
N ARG A 54 1.02 -12.25 -14.01
CA ARG A 54 0.12 -11.19 -13.49
C ARG A 54 -0.34 -11.53 -12.10
N ILE A 55 -0.69 -10.50 -11.35
CA ILE A 55 -1.32 -10.65 -10.04
C ILE A 55 -2.78 -10.25 -10.15
N GLY A 56 -3.67 -11.20 -9.86
CA GLY A 56 -5.05 -10.92 -9.54
C GLY A 56 -5.19 -10.56 -8.06
N VAL A 57 -6.03 -9.58 -7.73
CA VAL A 57 -6.28 -9.15 -6.35
C VAL A 57 -7.76 -9.21 -6.05
N ILE A 58 -8.12 -9.80 -4.92
CA ILE A 58 -9.43 -9.62 -4.29
C ILE A 58 -9.25 -8.62 -3.15
N SER A 59 -9.86 -7.44 -3.29
CA SER A 59 -9.78 -6.30 -2.38
C SER A 59 -11.20 -5.89 -1.98
N PRO A 60 -11.73 -6.38 -0.84
CA PRO A 60 -13.15 -6.27 -0.50
C PRO A 60 -13.63 -4.80 -0.43
N PRO A 61 -14.60 -4.37 -1.28
CA PRO A 61 -15.02 -2.97 -1.37
C PRO A 61 -15.60 -2.38 -0.08
N GLU A 62 -16.09 -3.23 0.82
CA GLU A 62 -16.61 -2.83 2.13
C GLU A 62 -15.52 -2.54 3.16
N LYS A 63 -14.27 -2.92 2.88
CA LYS A 63 -13.11 -2.71 3.77
C LYS A 63 -12.00 -1.84 3.16
N GLU A 64 -11.95 -1.74 1.82
CA GLU A 64 -10.84 -1.12 1.10
C GLU A 64 -11.33 -0.09 0.08
N ASN A 65 -10.68 1.07 -0.01
CA ASN A 65 -10.98 2.08 -1.01
C ASN A 65 -10.29 1.79 -2.35
N ASN A 66 -10.90 0.92 -3.16
CA ASN A 66 -10.34 0.50 -4.44
C ASN A 66 -10.24 1.64 -5.47
N LEU A 67 -11.15 2.62 -5.44
CA LEU A 67 -11.11 3.75 -6.36
C LEU A 67 -9.88 4.62 -6.12
N GLU A 68 -9.64 4.97 -4.86
CA GLU A 68 -8.47 5.75 -4.43
C GLU A 68 -7.18 5.01 -4.75
N PHE A 69 -7.10 3.69 -4.51
CA PHE A 69 -5.94 2.88 -4.91
C PHE A 69 -5.62 3.02 -6.41
N VAL A 70 -6.63 2.90 -7.28
CA VAL A 70 -6.45 2.99 -8.73
C VAL A 70 -6.02 4.40 -9.16
N GLN A 71 -6.62 5.44 -8.55
CA GLN A 71 -6.26 6.83 -8.83
C GLN A 71 -4.81 7.13 -8.44
N ILE A 72 -4.39 6.73 -7.23
CA ILE A 72 -3.02 6.94 -6.74
C ILE A 72 -2.02 6.14 -7.57
N ALA A 73 -2.30 4.87 -7.88
CA ALA A 73 -1.41 4.06 -8.69
C ALA A 73 -1.20 4.63 -10.10
N ASN A 74 -2.27 5.12 -10.75
CA ASN A 74 -2.13 5.77 -12.05
C ASN A 74 -1.36 7.10 -11.95
N LEU A 75 -1.67 7.94 -10.95
CA LEU A 75 -0.97 9.20 -10.70
C LEU A 75 0.55 8.99 -10.52
N LEU A 76 0.93 8.02 -9.69
CA LEU A 76 2.33 7.66 -9.45
C LEU A 76 3.01 7.18 -10.74
N ARG A 77 2.34 6.31 -11.50
CA ARG A 77 2.88 5.77 -12.75
C ARG A 77 3.06 6.86 -13.81
N ASP A 78 2.08 7.76 -13.95
CA ASP A 78 2.11 8.85 -14.93
C ASP A 78 3.23 9.85 -14.61
N ASN A 79 3.65 9.92 -13.34
CA ASN A 79 4.83 10.66 -12.86
C ASN A 79 6.13 9.82 -12.82
N GLY A 80 6.15 8.67 -13.49
CA GLY A 80 7.35 7.85 -13.70
C GLY A 80 7.83 7.10 -12.45
N VAL A 81 6.98 6.95 -11.43
CA VAL A 81 7.23 6.07 -10.29
C VAL A 81 6.90 4.63 -10.69
N ALA A 82 7.77 3.70 -10.34
CA ALA A 82 7.60 2.28 -10.63
C ALA A 82 6.56 1.67 -9.68
N VAL A 83 5.28 1.74 -10.05
CA VAL A 83 4.17 1.07 -9.38
C VAL A 83 3.49 0.07 -10.32
N PRO A 84 2.84 -1.00 -9.82
CA PRO A 84 2.25 -2.01 -10.67
C PRO A 84 1.25 -1.42 -11.66
N LYS A 85 1.43 -1.72 -12.95
CA LYS A 85 0.41 -1.36 -13.95
C LYS A 85 -0.90 -2.08 -13.65
N ILE A 86 -1.98 -1.31 -13.55
CA ILE A 86 -3.35 -1.84 -13.46
C ILE A 86 -3.86 -2.10 -14.89
N PHE A 87 -4.30 -3.34 -15.13
CA PHE A 87 -4.84 -3.78 -16.42
C PHE A 87 -6.36 -3.80 -16.45
N ALA A 88 -7.00 -4.22 -15.36
CA ALA A 88 -8.45 -4.28 -15.24
C ALA A 88 -8.89 -4.14 -13.78
N VAL A 89 -10.09 -3.59 -13.58
CA VAL A 89 -10.71 -3.41 -12.27
C VAL A 89 -12.21 -3.69 -12.35
N CYS A 90 -12.74 -4.38 -11.34
CA CYS A 90 -14.17 -4.51 -11.08
C CYS A 90 -14.45 -3.95 -9.69
N PHE A 91 -14.81 -2.66 -9.61
CA PHE A 91 -14.99 -1.97 -8.33
C PHE A 91 -16.10 -2.58 -7.46
N GLU A 92 -17.21 -2.99 -8.07
CA GLU A 92 -18.35 -3.59 -7.37
C GLU A 92 -17.99 -4.86 -6.59
N LYS A 93 -17.07 -5.67 -7.14
CA LYS A 93 -16.63 -6.94 -6.54
C LYS A 93 -15.26 -6.87 -5.89
N GLY A 94 -14.56 -5.75 -6.05
CA GLY A 94 -13.20 -5.57 -5.54
C GLY A 94 -12.14 -6.39 -6.27
N PHE A 95 -12.30 -6.65 -7.56
CA PHE A 95 -11.31 -7.41 -8.32
C PHE A 95 -10.35 -6.48 -9.05
N LEU A 96 -9.05 -6.76 -8.97
CA LEU A 96 -8.03 -6.06 -9.73
C LEU A 96 -7.13 -7.06 -10.46
N LEU A 97 -6.64 -6.67 -11.62
CA LEU A 97 -5.59 -7.37 -12.37
C LEU A 97 -4.44 -6.40 -12.54
N VAL A 98 -3.29 -6.73 -11.95
CA VAL A 98 -2.12 -5.86 -11.90
C VAL A 98 -0.86 -6.58 -12.39
N GLU A 99 0.15 -5.78 -12.68
CA GLU A 99 1.49 -6.23 -13.02
C GLU A 99 2.13 -7.03 -11.87
N ASP A 100 2.96 -8.00 -12.25
CA ASP A 100 3.72 -8.81 -11.31
C ASP A 100 5.17 -8.34 -11.32
N PHE A 101 5.63 -7.79 -10.18
CA PHE A 101 7.01 -7.35 -9.99
C PHE A 101 7.97 -8.52 -9.66
N GLY A 102 7.44 -9.75 -9.58
CA GLY A 102 8.20 -10.93 -9.22
C GLY A 102 8.32 -11.10 -7.70
N ASP A 103 9.33 -11.85 -7.28
CA ASP A 103 9.46 -12.34 -5.90
C ASP A 103 10.60 -11.68 -5.10
N THR A 104 11.43 -10.87 -5.75
CA THR A 104 12.56 -10.23 -5.07
C THR A 104 12.09 -8.94 -4.42
N THR A 105 11.90 -8.97 -3.11
CA THR A 105 11.59 -7.76 -2.32
C THR A 105 12.82 -6.89 -2.18
N PHE A 106 12.62 -5.60 -1.92
CA PHE A 106 13.71 -4.67 -1.65
C PHE A 106 14.53 -5.12 -0.43
N PHE A 107 13.88 -5.62 0.63
CA PHE A 107 14.53 -6.18 1.81
C PHE A 107 15.45 -7.37 1.50
N GLU A 108 15.05 -8.29 0.62
CA GLU A 108 15.92 -9.40 0.21
C GLU A 108 17.08 -8.92 -0.66
N ALA A 109 16.84 -7.96 -1.56
CA ALA A 109 17.89 -7.38 -2.39
C ALA A 109 18.97 -6.67 -1.56
N LEU A 110 18.59 -5.97 -0.48
CA LEU A 110 19.52 -5.30 0.44
C LEU A 110 20.51 -6.23 1.12
N LYS A 111 20.19 -7.52 1.28
CA LYS A 111 21.10 -8.49 1.93
C LYS A 111 22.28 -8.90 1.05
N THR A 112 22.12 -8.80 -0.27
CA THR A 112 23.06 -9.35 -1.25
C THR A 112 23.66 -8.30 -2.19
N SER A 113 23.10 -7.08 -2.19
CA SER A 113 23.49 -5.99 -3.08
C SER A 113 24.12 -4.82 -2.30
N ASN A 114 24.65 -3.84 -3.05
CA ASN A 114 25.09 -2.59 -2.45
C ASN A 114 23.88 -1.78 -1.96
N SER A 115 23.76 -1.65 -0.63
CA SER A 115 22.68 -0.91 0.04
C SER A 115 22.56 0.53 -0.47
N ASP A 116 23.68 1.24 -0.59
CA ASP A 116 23.68 2.66 -0.97
C ASP A 116 23.09 2.84 -2.38
N ALA A 117 23.50 2.00 -3.33
CA ALA A 117 22.99 2.06 -4.70
C ALA A 117 21.48 1.73 -4.81
N LEU A 118 20.94 0.93 -3.88
CA LEU A 118 19.52 0.63 -3.82
C LEU A 118 18.74 1.79 -3.17
N TYR A 119 19.24 2.35 -2.07
CA TYR A 119 18.62 3.51 -1.44
C TYR A 119 18.69 4.75 -2.33
N ASP A 120 19.75 4.96 -3.11
CA ASP A 120 19.80 6.00 -4.15
C ASP A 120 18.65 5.88 -5.16
N GLN A 121 18.23 4.65 -5.49
CA GLN A 121 17.08 4.41 -6.38
C GLN A 121 15.75 4.64 -5.68
N ALA A 122 15.65 4.28 -4.40
CA ALA A 122 14.48 4.55 -3.58
C ALA A 122 14.28 6.06 -3.38
N GLU A 123 15.34 6.79 -3.07
CA GLU A 123 15.33 8.26 -2.93
C GLU A 123 14.94 8.96 -4.24
N LYS A 124 15.45 8.50 -5.39
CA LYS A 124 15.00 9.00 -6.71
C LYS A 124 13.51 8.77 -6.94
N SER A 125 12.96 7.66 -6.46
CA SER A 125 11.54 7.36 -6.56
C SER A 125 10.72 8.26 -5.61
N LEU A 126 11.19 8.46 -4.39
CA LEU A 126 10.60 9.39 -3.43
C LEU A 126 10.60 10.83 -3.97
N PHE A 127 11.70 11.27 -4.58
CA PHE A 127 11.80 12.58 -5.19
C PHE A 127 10.76 12.77 -6.29
N LYS A 128 10.56 11.77 -7.18
CA LYS A 128 9.49 11.81 -8.19
C LYS A 128 8.10 11.97 -7.56
N MET A 129 7.81 11.24 -6.48
CA MET A 129 6.55 11.39 -5.75
C MET A 129 6.39 12.82 -5.21
N GLN A 130 7.45 13.39 -4.63
CA GLN A 130 7.42 14.73 -4.05
C GLN A 130 7.30 15.86 -5.09
N GLN A 131 7.54 15.58 -6.37
CA GLN A 131 7.30 16.53 -7.47
C GLN A 131 5.85 16.55 -7.95
N ILE A 132 4.98 15.65 -7.48
CA ILE A 132 3.57 15.61 -7.86
C ILE A 132 2.84 16.78 -7.21
N TYR A 133 2.20 17.62 -8.02
CA TYR A 133 1.49 18.78 -7.51
C TYR A 133 0.14 18.40 -6.90
N PRO A 134 -0.30 19.05 -5.80
CA PRO A 134 -1.60 18.75 -5.17
C PRO A 134 -2.77 18.82 -6.15
N SER A 135 -2.75 19.75 -7.12
CA SER A 135 -3.78 19.92 -8.15
C SER A 135 -3.91 18.73 -9.11
N GLU A 136 -2.90 17.87 -9.20
CA GLU A 136 -2.88 16.69 -10.05
C GLU A 136 -3.52 15.48 -9.35
N SER A 137 -3.89 15.62 -8.08
CA SER A 137 -4.34 14.53 -7.24
C SER A 137 -5.66 14.86 -6.54
N SER A 138 -6.47 13.82 -6.29
CA SER A 138 -7.62 13.90 -5.37
C SER A 138 -7.23 13.55 -3.94
N LEU A 139 -5.93 13.61 -3.60
CA LEU A 139 -5.42 13.24 -2.30
C LEU A 139 -5.91 14.22 -1.23
N VAL A 140 -6.33 13.67 -0.11
CA VAL A 140 -6.63 14.46 1.08
C VAL A 140 -5.32 15.05 1.61
N THR A 141 -5.38 16.31 2.04
CA THR A 141 -4.23 16.94 2.70
C THR A 141 -3.90 16.21 3.99
N TYR A 142 -2.63 15.87 4.18
CA TYR A 142 -2.14 15.36 5.45
C TYR A 142 -1.96 16.54 6.39
N ASP A 143 -3.04 16.94 7.04
CA ASP A 143 -3.11 18.16 7.83
C ASP A 143 -2.75 17.95 9.30
N LEU A 144 -2.78 19.05 10.06
CA LEU A 144 -2.51 19.02 11.50
C LEU A 144 -3.48 18.12 12.27
N GLU A 145 -4.75 18.03 11.84
CA GLU A 145 -5.73 17.15 12.48
C GLU A 145 -5.29 15.68 12.36
N LYS A 146 -4.82 15.27 11.17
CA LYS A 146 -4.25 13.92 10.99
C LYS A 146 -2.99 13.69 11.80
N VAL A 147 -2.09 14.67 11.91
CA VAL A 147 -0.89 14.54 12.73
C VAL A 147 -1.24 14.36 14.21
N LEU A 148 -2.24 15.11 14.71
CA LEU A 148 -2.72 14.97 16.08
C LEU A 148 -3.34 13.58 16.34
N ASP A 149 -4.12 13.06 15.40
CA ASP A 149 -4.67 11.71 15.48
C ASP A 149 -3.57 10.63 15.59
N GLU A 150 -2.51 10.76 14.77
CA GLU A 150 -1.37 9.82 14.76
C GLU A 150 -0.57 9.89 16.06
N LEU A 151 -0.33 11.10 16.60
CA LEU A 151 0.36 11.27 17.89
C LEU A 151 -0.45 10.67 19.04
N ALA A 152 -1.78 10.77 19.01
CA ALA A 152 -2.65 10.19 20.03
C ALA A 152 -2.55 8.65 20.11
N LEU A 153 -2.14 7.98 19.03
CA LEU A 153 -1.95 6.53 19.00
C LEU A 153 -0.88 6.06 20.01
N PHE A 154 0.15 6.86 20.26
CA PHE A 154 1.19 6.54 21.24
C PHE A 154 0.58 6.39 22.64
N GLU A 155 -0.25 7.35 23.07
CA GLU A 155 -0.88 7.30 24.38
C GLU A 155 -1.89 6.16 24.47
N ALA A 156 -2.75 6.02 23.45
CA ALA A 156 -3.81 5.02 23.43
C ALA A 156 -3.27 3.59 23.39
N TRP A 157 -2.37 3.29 22.45
CA TRP A 157 -1.94 1.92 22.20
C TRP A 157 -0.71 1.54 23.00
N PHE A 158 0.30 2.40 23.08
CA PHE A 158 1.54 2.05 23.75
C PHE A 158 1.42 2.24 25.27
N LEU A 159 1.06 3.43 25.74
CA LEU A 159 1.02 3.70 27.19
C LEU A 159 -0.15 2.98 27.88
N LYS A 160 -1.37 3.15 27.38
CA LYS A 160 -2.57 2.59 28.01
C LYS A 160 -2.74 1.11 27.68
N ALA A 161 -2.89 0.74 26.41
CA ALA A 161 -3.24 -0.63 26.06
C ALA A 161 -2.08 -1.64 26.26
N LYS A 162 -0.84 -1.27 25.89
CA LYS A 162 0.31 -2.18 25.96
C LYS A 162 0.99 -2.18 27.32
N LEU A 163 1.20 -1.03 27.94
CA LEU A 163 1.89 -0.90 29.23
C LEU A 163 0.94 -0.85 30.44
N GLY A 164 -0.35 -0.58 30.23
CA GLY A 164 -1.34 -0.53 31.31
C GLY A 164 -1.24 0.72 32.19
N ILE A 165 -0.58 1.78 31.73
CA ILE A 165 -0.38 3.01 32.51
C ILE A 165 -1.72 3.76 32.61
N PRO A 166 -2.24 4.04 33.82
CA PRO A 166 -3.48 4.78 33.97
C PRO A 166 -3.29 6.26 33.61
N SER A 167 -4.33 6.91 33.09
CA SER A 167 -4.26 8.31 32.65
C SER A 167 -3.73 9.28 33.72
N SER A 168 -3.93 8.98 35.01
CA SER A 168 -3.44 9.79 36.14
C SER A 168 -1.92 9.77 36.31
N GLU A 169 -1.25 8.75 35.78
CA GLU A 169 0.21 8.58 35.86
C GLU A 169 0.93 8.99 34.57
N ILE A 170 0.17 9.27 33.50
CA ILE A 170 0.72 9.75 32.25
C ILE A 170 1.17 11.21 32.47
N PRO A 171 2.46 11.55 32.21
CA PRO A 171 2.94 12.91 32.35
C PRO A 171 2.45 13.77 31.17
N SER A 172 1.17 14.17 31.21
CA SER A 172 0.49 14.85 30.10
C SER A 172 1.20 16.12 29.67
N GLU A 173 1.81 16.86 30.60
CA GLU A 173 2.54 18.09 30.26
C GLU A 173 3.81 17.82 29.45
N ILE A 174 4.58 16.78 29.81
CA ILE A 174 5.77 16.38 29.06
C ILE A 174 5.38 15.90 27.66
N LEU A 175 4.32 15.10 27.55
CA LEU A 175 3.84 14.63 26.24
C LEU A 175 3.36 15.81 25.39
N ARG A 176 2.62 16.75 25.97
CA ARG A 176 2.13 17.95 25.29
C ARG A 176 3.28 18.79 24.76
N GLU A 177 4.31 19.05 25.56
CA GLU A 177 5.50 19.80 25.12
C GLU A 177 6.27 19.08 24.01
N CYS A 178 6.44 17.76 24.12
CA CYS A 178 7.07 16.95 23.09
C CYS A 178 6.27 16.96 21.79
N PHE A 179 4.96 16.75 21.85
CA PHE A 179 4.08 16.77 20.68
C PHE A 179 4.03 18.15 20.03
N GLN A 180 4.04 19.22 20.81
CA GLN A 180 4.12 20.57 20.25
C GLN A 180 5.40 20.77 19.42
N LYS A 181 6.55 20.30 19.90
CA LYS A 181 7.81 20.37 19.12
C LYS A 181 7.73 19.58 17.81
N LEU A 182 7.09 18.41 17.82
CA LEU A 182 6.89 17.60 16.60
C LEU A 182 5.94 18.30 15.62
N ILE A 183 4.87 18.91 16.12
CA ILE A 183 3.90 19.69 15.33
C ILE A 183 4.57 20.91 14.71
N ASP A 184 5.36 21.66 15.49
CA ASP A 184 6.09 22.83 14.99
C ASP A 184 7.05 22.42 13.87
N ASN A 185 7.81 21.33 14.08
CA ASN A 185 8.71 20.81 13.05
C ASN A 185 7.96 20.34 11.79
N PHE A 186 6.81 19.70 11.94
CA PHE A 186 5.94 19.29 10.84
C PHE A 186 5.44 20.50 10.03
N ASN A 187 4.99 21.56 10.71
CA ASN A 187 4.49 22.78 10.07
C ASN A 187 5.57 23.53 9.27
N GLU A 188 6.84 23.35 9.64
CA GLU A 188 7.99 23.90 8.89
C GLU A 188 8.37 23.06 7.66
N GLN A 189 7.89 21.82 7.54
CA GLN A 189 8.22 20.96 6.40
C GLN A 189 7.46 21.38 5.13
N PRO A 190 8.09 21.25 3.95
CA PRO A 190 7.39 21.37 2.68
C PRO A 190 6.22 20.38 2.60
N GLN A 191 5.07 20.87 2.12
CA GLN A 191 3.89 20.03 1.88
C GLN A 191 4.00 19.37 0.51
N THR A 192 4.40 18.10 0.50
CA THR A 192 4.54 17.28 -0.70
C THR A 192 3.76 15.97 -0.57
N PHE A 193 3.74 15.15 -1.61
CA PHE A 193 3.23 13.79 -1.52
C PHE A 193 3.91 13.01 -0.37
N VAL A 194 3.11 12.33 0.47
CA VAL A 194 3.59 11.45 1.55
C VAL A 194 3.05 10.05 1.32
N HIS A 195 3.94 9.07 1.11
CA HIS A 195 3.54 7.66 0.95
C HIS A 195 3.00 7.03 2.25
N ARG A 196 3.35 7.61 3.41
CA ARG A 196 3.03 7.18 4.79
C ARG A 196 3.64 5.85 5.23
N ASP A 197 3.98 4.97 4.31
CA ASP A 197 4.58 3.66 4.62
C ASP A 197 5.70 3.29 3.62
N TYR A 198 6.73 4.14 3.49
CA TYR A 198 7.82 3.95 2.53
C TYR A 198 9.03 3.28 3.18
N HIS A 199 9.08 1.95 3.13
CA HIS A 199 10.16 1.16 3.74
C HIS A 199 10.45 -0.12 2.93
N SER A 200 11.61 -0.75 3.17
CA SER A 200 12.13 -1.87 2.36
C SER A 200 11.26 -3.14 2.27
N ARG A 201 10.20 -3.25 3.08
CA ARG A 201 9.27 -4.39 3.02
C ARG A 201 8.09 -4.17 2.07
N ASN A 202 7.92 -2.94 1.57
CA ASN A 202 6.95 -2.56 0.54
C ASN A 202 7.67 -2.42 -0.80
#